data_AF-A0A450U5R1-F1
#
_entry.id   AF-A0A450U5R1-F1
#
_cell.length_a   1.000
_cell.length_b   1.000
_cell.length_c   1.000
_cell.angle_alpha   90.00
_cell.angle_beta   90.00
_cell.angle_gamma   90.00
#
_symmetry.space_group_name_H-M   'P 1'
#
loop_
_entity.id
_entity.type
_entity.pdbx_description
1 polymer ?
#
loop_
_entity_poly.entity_id
_entity_poly.type
_entity_poly.pdbx_seq_one_letter_code
_entity_poly.pdbx_strand_id
1 'polypeptide(L)'
;MTSNLPDSTMRNLDDWAPISVVESRRRMNECRRHNEEGSPLIMSGLVKPRPKQPTPVDFRPHFADGIIQFSLIPGLEPETLLPVLESPACKGVVLQSFGAGNVPNEDKYSFKGFIGQAVKLGKPVIVASQFPANSTLASHYAPGMEAVQAGAITTGNMTNAATTAKFRWVLYQVEEKVKKGELSGVEKLAEITRMMNHVYVGEMTPLAS
;
A
#
# COMPACT_ATOMS: atom_id res chain seq x y z
N MET A 1 -39.40 -26.44 78.82
CA MET A 1 -39.89 -26.91 77.51
C MET A 1 -38.94 -26.41 76.43
N THR A 2 -38.16 -27.34 75.89
CA THR A 2 -37.39 -27.34 74.61
C THR A 2 -36.65 -26.07 74.16
N SER A 3 -35.32 -26.11 74.22
CA SER A 3 -34.49 -25.56 73.14
C SER A 3 -33.30 -26.50 72.89
N ASN A 4 -33.28 -27.05 71.68
CA ASN A 4 -32.33 -28.05 71.19
C ASN A 4 -31.01 -27.39 70.78
N LEU A 5 -29.92 -28.06 71.18
CA LEU A 5 -28.58 -28.25 70.58
C LEU A 5 -27.94 -27.18 69.65
N PRO A 6 -26.62 -26.91 69.82
CA PRO A 6 -25.87 -25.97 68.99
C PRO A 6 -25.51 -26.56 67.61
N ASP A 7 -25.76 -25.78 66.56
CA ASP A 7 -25.41 -26.11 65.18
C ASP A 7 -23.88 -25.97 64.97
N SER A 8 -23.19 -27.11 64.97
CA SER A 8 -21.77 -27.22 64.72
C SER A 8 -21.45 -27.11 63.24
N THR A 9 -20.64 -26.11 62.88
CA THR A 9 -19.76 -26.04 61.69
C THR A 9 -20.43 -25.89 60.30
N MET A 10 -20.89 -24.68 59.97
CA MET A 10 -20.84 -24.22 58.57
C MET A 10 -19.39 -23.87 58.22
N ARG A 11 -18.65 -24.85 57.69
CA ARG A 11 -17.37 -24.60 57.00
C ARG A 11 -17.64 -23.82 55.72
N ASN A 12 -16.82 -22.81 55.45
CA ASN A 12 -16.97 -21.91 54.31
C ASN A 12 -16.90 -22.74 53.01
N LEU A 13 -17.79 -22.51 52.04
CA LEU A 13 -17.87 -23.31 50.80
C LEU A 13 -16.58 -23.26 49.95
N ASP A 14 -15.68 -22.32 50.23
CA ASP A 14 -14.41 -22.14 49.53
C ASP A 14 -13.30 -23.12 50.00
N ASP A 15 -13.47 -23.80 51.14
CA ASP A 15 -12.44 -24.70 51.70
C ASP A 15 -12.28 -26.03 50.93
N TRP A 16 -13.23 -26.37 50.05
CA TRP A 16 -13.25 -27.63 49.28
C TRP A 16 -13.15 -27.42 47.76
N ALA A 17 -13.03 -26.17 47.30
CA ALA A 17 -12.88 -25.89 45.88
C ALA A 17 -11.46 -26.26 45.40
N PRO A 18 -11.30 -26.91 44.22
CA PRO A 18 -9.99 -27.11 43.62
C PRO A 18 -9.25 -25.77 43.48
N ILE A 19 -7.94 -25.73 43.72
CA ILE A 19 -7.10 -24.51 43.65
C ILE A 19 -7.37 -23.72 42.36
N SER A 20 -7.59 -24.41 41.23
CA SER A 20 -7.91 -23.80 39.94
C SER A 20 -9.22 -22.99 39.93
N VAL A 21 -10.22 -23.38 40.71
CA VAL A 21 -11.51 -22.68 40.84
C VAL A 21 -11.37 -21.44 41.71
N VAL A 22 -10.58 -21.53 42.79
CA VAL A 22 -10.27 -20.39 43.67
C VAL A 22 -9.44 -19.34 42.93
N GLU A 23 -8.44 -19.75 42.15
CA GLU A 23 -7.63 -18.87 41.30
C GLU A 23 -8.45 -18.22 40.17
N SER A 24 -9.36 -18.99 39.56
CA SER A 24 -10.26 -18.45 38.51
C SER A 24 -11.22 -17.41 39.07
N ARG A 25 -11.76 -17.62 40.28
CA ARG A 25 -12.59 -16.62 40.98
C ARG A 25 -11.78 -15.39 41.39
N ARG A 26 -10.54 -15.55 41.86
CA ARG A 26 -9.63 -14.42 42.12
C ARG A 26 -9.37 -13.59 40.86
N ARG A 27 -9.03 -14.24 39.73
CA ARG A 27 -8.83 -13.57 38.43
C ARG A 27 -10.08 -12.85 37.94
N MET A 28 -11.25 -13.47 38.08
CA MET A 28 -12.52 -12.83 37.72
C MET A 28 -12.82 -11.62 38.60
N ASN A 29 -12.52 -11.67 39.90
CA ASN A 29 -12.71 -10.55 40.82
C ASN A 29 -11.66 -9.43 40.62
N GLU A 30 -10.44 -9.74 40.20
CA GLU A 30 -9.44 -8.74 39.75
C GLU A 30 -9.87 -8.06 38.45
N CYS A 31 -10.37 -8.82 37.48
CA CYS A 31 -10.90 -8.28 36.24
C CYS A 31 -12.15 -7.41 36.48
N ARG A 32 -12.98 -7.78 37.46
CA ARG A 32 -14.15 -7.01 37.87
C ARG A 32 -13.79 -5.69 38.57
N ARG A 33 -12.73 -5.69 39.40
CA ARG A 33 -12.17 -4.45 39.99
C ARG A 33 -11.62 -3.48 38.93
N HIS A 34 -10.99 -3.99 37.87
CA HIS A 34 -10.51 -3.17 36.74
C HIS A 34 -11.64 -2.48 35.94
N ASN A 35 -12.87 -2.99 36.00
CA ASN A 35 -14.02 -2.41 35.30
C ASN A 35 -14.75 -1.34 36.14
N GLU A 36 -14.60 -1.32 37.47
CA GLU A 36 -15.22 -0.30 38.33
C GLU A 36 -14.38 0.98 38.44
N GLU A 37 -13.05 0.89 38.28
CA GLU A 37 -12.16 2.06 38.27
C GLU A 37 -11.88 2.62 36.86
N GLY A 38 -12.36 1.95 35.80
CA GLY A 38 -12.05 2.30 34.42
C GLY A 38 -10.56 2.11 34.13
N SER A 39 -10.20 1.13 33.30
CA SER A 39 -8.81 1.01 32.86
C SER A 39 -8.42 2.32 32.14
N PRO A 40 -7.42 3.08 32.62
CA PRO A 40 -7.02 4.30 31.93
C PRO A 40 -6.59 3.90 30.52
N LEU A 41 -7.24 4.47 29.51
CA LEU A 41 -6.74 4.44 28.15
C LEU A 41 -5.40 5.17 28.15
N ILE A 42 -4.31 4.43 28.37
CA ILE A 42 -2.96 4.92 28.14
C ILE A 42 -2.90 5.17 26.63
N MET A 43 -3.11 6.42 26.25
CA MET A 43 -2.83 6.90 24.91
C MET A 43 -1.34 6.69 24.69
N SER A 44 -0.97 5.52 24.20
CA SER A 44 0.40 5.22 23.80
C SER A 44 0.87 6.37 22.90
N GLY A 45 2.16 6.73 22.96
CA GLY A 45 2.74 7.78 22.12
C GLY A 45 2.59 7.56 20.61
N LEU A 46 1.89 6.50 20.18
CA LEU A 46 1.39 6.24 18.85
C LEU A 46 0.23 7.15 18.43
N VAL A 47 -0.46 7.80 19.37
CA VAL A 47 -1.59 8.69 19.05
C VAL A 47 -1.11 10.12 18.87
N LYS A 48 -1.04 10.58 17.61
CA LYS A 48 -0.82 12.00 17.32
C LYS A 48 -2.06 12.81 17.74
N PRO A 49 -1.93 13.81 18.62
CA PRO A 49 -3.06 14.65 19.01
C PRO A 49 -3.61 15.39 17.80
N ARG A 50 -4.95 15.42 17.68
CA ARG A 50 -5.63 16.17 16.63
C ARG A 50 -5.26 17.66 16.76
N PRO A 51 -4.80 18.32 15.69
CA PRO A 51 -4.61 19.77 15.69
C PRO A 51 -5.90 20.48 16.12
N LYS A 52 -5.80 21.42 17.06
CA LYS A 52 -6.98 22.16 17.57
C LYS A 52 -7.63 23.06 16.52
N GLN A 53 -6.88 23.42 15.48
CA GLN A 53 -7.37 24.21 14.36
C GLN A 53 -7.22 23.42 13.06
N PRO A 54 -8.17 23.54 12.11
CA PRO A 54 -8.01 22.96 10.79
C PRO A 54 -6.77 23.56 10.13
N THR A 55 -5.79 22.73 9.78
CA THR A 55 -4.73 23.15 8.86
C THR A 55 -5.36 23.31 7.47
N PRO A 56 -5.04 24.38 6.72
CA PRO A 56 -5.45 24.49 5.32
C PRO A 56 -5.06 23.22 4.56
N VAL A 57 -6.03 22.56 3.94
CA VAL A 57 -5.82 21.31 3.19
C VAL A 57 -5.90 21.62 1.71
N ASP A 58 -4.86 21.26 0.97
CA ASP A 58 -4.90 21.22 -0.49
C ASP A 58 -5.64 19.94 -0.92
N PHE A 59 -6.92 20.09 -1.25
CA PHE A 59 -7.80 18.98 -1.59
C PHE A 59 -7.84 18.73 -3.10
N ARG A 60 -7.28 17.60 -3.54
CA ARG A 60 -7.18 17.20 -4.95
C ARG A 60 -7.85 15.84 -5.19
N PRO A 61 -9.19 15.77 -5.31
CA PRO A 61 -9.95 14.52 -5.25
C PRO A 61 -10.06 13.75 -6.57
N HIS A 62 -9.47 14.26 -7.64
CA HIS A 62 -9.70 13.73 -8.98
C HIS A 62 -8.61 12.75 -9.42
N PHE A 63 -9.03 11.75 -10.20
CA PHE A 63 -8.21 10.64 -10.67
C PHE A 63 -8.47 10.41 -12.15
N ALA A 64 -7.44 10.02 -12.88
CA ALA A 64 -7.54 9.69 -14.29
C ALA A 64 -8.17 8.30 -14.48
N ASP A 65 -8.81 8.14 -15.62
CA ASP A 65 -9.25 6.87 -16.20
C ASP A 65 -8.18 6.29 -17.15
N GLY A 66 -8.51 5.20 -17.83
CA GLY A 66 -7.65 4.66 -18.90
C GLY A 66 -6.33 4.01 -18.45
N ILE A 67 -6.16 3.74 -17.15
CA ILE A 67 -5.02 2.97 -16.64
C ILE A 67 -5.38 1.49 -16.54
N ILE A 68 -4.52 0.66 -17.12
CA ILE A 68 -4.67 -0.80 -17.16
C ILE A 68 -3.47 -1.44 -16.47
N GLN A 69 -3.68 -2.53 -15.76
CA GLN A 69 -2.64 -3.27 -15.05
C GLN A 69 -2.54 -4.70 -15.60
N PHE A 70 -1.31 -5.13 -15.89
CA PHE A 70 -0.99 -6.50 -16.29
C PHE A 70 -0.03 -7.12 -15.30
N SER A 71 -0.35 -8.33 -14.83
CA SER A 71 0.61 -9.15 -14.11
C SER A 71 1.48 -9.90 -15.11
N LEU A 72 2.80 -9.70 -15.05
CA LEU A 72 3.71 -10.45 -15.90
C LEU A 72 3.74 -11.90 -15.44
N ILE A 73 3.54 -12.83 -16.37
CA ILE A 73 3.63 -14.27 -16.12
C ILE A 73 4.70 -14.87 -17.04
N PRO A 74 5.31 -16.02 -16.67
CA PRO A 74 6.27 -16.68 -17.55
C PRO A 74 5.59 -17.03 -18.88
N GLY A 75 6.23 -16.65 -19.99
CA GLY A 75 5.71 -16.89 -21.34
C GLY A 75 4.70 -15.85 -21.83
N LEU A 76 4.41 -14.78 -21.09
CA LEU A 76 3.54 -13.70 -21.61
C LEU A 76 4.22 -12.95 -22.76
N GLU A 77 3.63 -13.02 -23.96
CA GLU A 77 4.11 -12.25 -25.11
C GLU A 77 3.57 -10.81 -25.07
N PRO A 78 4.43 -9.77 -25.11
CA PRO A 78 4.00 -8.37 -25.14
C PRO A 78 3.13 -8.03 -26.34
N GLU A 79 3.28 -8.76 -27.45
CA GLU A 79 2.47 -8.60 -28.67
C GLU A 79 0.97 -8.73 -28.38
N THR A 80 0.59 -9.63 -27.46
CA THR A 80 -0.82 -9.84 -27.07
C THR A 80 -1.43 -8.61 -26.40
N LEU A 81 -0.60 -7.72 -25.85
CA LEU A 81 -1.01 -6.52 -25.12
C LEU A 81 -0.98 -5.26 -26.00
N LEU A 82 -0.37 -5.32 -27.19
CA LEU A 82 -0.23 -4.17 -28.09
C LEU A 82 -1.58 -3.54 -28.49
N PRO A 83 -2.64 -4.31 -28.84
CA PRO A 83 -3.93 -3.69 -29.18
C PRO A 83 -4.52 -2.88 -28.03
N VAL A 84 -4.29 -3.33 -26.78
CA VAL A 84 -4.73 -2.61 -25.59
C VAL A 84 -3.91 -1.32 -25.43
N LEU A 85 -2.60 -1.40 -25.64
CA LEU A 85 -1.72 -0.24 -25.60
C LEU A 85 -2.06 0.78 -26.70
N GLU A 86 -2.47 0.36 -27.88
CA GLU A 86 -2.79 1.24 -29.01
C GLU A 86 -4.16 1.92 -28.86
N SER A 87 -5.09 1.30 -28.13
CA SER A 87 -6.42 1.86 -27.86
C SER A 87 -6.34 3.29 -27.32
N PRO A 88 -7.10 4.27 -27.89
CA PRO A 88 -7.18 5.63 -27.37
C PRO A 88 -7.70 5.71 -25.92
N ALA A 89 -8.42 4.69 -25.46
CA ALA A 89 -8.89 4.58 -24.08
C ALA A 89 -7.76 4.25 -23.10
N CYS A 90 -6.66 3.63 -23.56
CA CYS A 90 -5.49 3.40 -22.74
C CYS A 90 -4.64 4.67 -22.67
N LYS A 91 -4.50 5.20 -21.46
CA LYS A 91 -3.68 6.38 -21.13
C LYS A 91 -2.39 6.03 -20.38
N GLY A 92 -2.28 4.80 -19.88
CA GLY A 92 -1.10 4.33 -19.17
C GLY A 92 -1.22 2.86 -18.77
N VAL A 93 -0.08 2.24 -18.50
CA VAL A 93 0.01 0.81 -18.19
C VAL A 93 0.80 0.59 -16.91
N VAL A 94 0.35 -0.34 -16.07
CA VAL A 94 1.11 -0.87 -14.93
C VAL A 94 1.53 -2.30 -15.26
N LEU A 95 2.83 -2.58 -15.32
CA LEU A 95 3.39 -3.92 -15.45
C LEU A 95 3.83 -4.42 -14.07
N GLN A 96 3.18 -5.46 -13.56
CA GLN A 96 3.58 -6.09 -12.31
C GLN A 96 4.63 -7.16 -12.60
N SER A 97 5.88 -6.76 -12.43
CA SER A 97 7.08 -7.57 -12.59
C SER A 97 7.30 -8.55 -11.45
N PHE A 98 8.13 -9.55 -11.72
CA PHE A 98 8.69 -10.42 -10.69
C PHE A 98 9.78 -9.70 -9.91
N GLY A 99 9.73 -9.79 -8.58
CA GLY A 99 10.79 -9.28 -7.71
C GLY A 99 10.99 -7.76 -7.82
N ALA A 100 12.23 -7.32 -7.99
CA ALA A 100 12.64 -5.91 -7.86
C ALA A 100 12.48 -5.06 -9.13
N GLY A 101 11.46 -5.30 -9.96
CA GLY A 101 11.23 -4.48 -11.17
C GLY A 101 11.72 -5.10 -12.48
N ASN A 102 12.01 -6.40 -12.52
CA ASN A 102 12.57 -7.05 -13.71
C ASN A 102 11.47 -7.34 -14.74
N VAL A 103 11.63 -6.82 -15.96
CA VAL A 103 10.80 -7.20 -17.10
C VAL A 103 11.55 -8.22 -17.97
N PRO A 104 10.87 -9.21 -18.58
CA PRO A 104 11.51 -10.10 -19.53
C PRO A 104 12.14 -9.31 -20.69
N ASN A 105 13.35 -9.69 -21.10
CA ASN A 105 14.15 -8.97 -22.11
C ASN A 105 14.59 -9.83 -23.31
N GLU A 106 14.25 -11.12 -23.33
CA GLU A 106 14.67 -12.07 -24.38
C GLU A 106 13.65 -12.22 -25.51
N ASP A 107 14.13 -12.16 -26.75
CA ASP A 107 13.40 -12.42 -28.01
C ASP A 107 11.95 -11.89 -28.03
N LYS A 108 10.99 -12.74 -28.44
CA LYS A 108 9.56 -12.42 -28.54
C LYS A 108 8.88 -12.16 -27.19
N TYR A 109 9.55 -12.45 -26.07
CA TYR A 109 9.05 -12.20 -24.72
C TYR A 109 9.53 -10.84 -24.18
N SER A 110 10.42 -10.14 -24.90
CA SER A 110 11.01 -8.88 -24.46
C SER A 110 9.98 -7.75 -24.37
N PHE A 111 9.77 -7.23 -23.16
CA PHE A 111 8.88 -6.08 -22.92
C PHE A 111 9.51 -4.73 -23.28
N LYS A 112 10.81 -4.71 -23.63
CA LYS A 112 11.51 -3.48 -24.01
C LYS A 112 10.84 -2.76 -25.18
N GLY A 113 10.44 -3.51 -26.21
CA GLY A 113 9.74 -2.97 -27.38
C GLY A 113 8.37 -2.39 -27.03
N PHE A 114 7.62 -3.09 -26.19
CA PHE A 114 6.32 -2.64 -25.68
C PHE A 114 6.45 -1.33 -24.90
N ILE A 115 7.42 -1.23 -23.98
CA ILE A 115 7.68 -0.01 -23.20
C ILE A 115 8.06 1.14 -24.13
N GLY A 116 8.98 0.91 -25.07
CA GLY A 116 9.39 1.92 -26.04
C GLY A 116 8.25 2.42 -26.93
N GLN A 117 7.33 1.54 -27.34
CA GLN A 117 6.13 1.92 -28.09
C GLN A 117 5.17 2.75 -27.24
N ALA A 118 4.96 2.37 -25.97
CA ALA A 118 4.12 3.12 -25.05
C ALA A 118 4.64 4.55 -24.84
N VAL A 119 5.95 4.71 -24.65
CA VAL A 119 6.61 6.02 -24.52
C VAL A 119 6.43 6.86 -25.78
N LYS A 120 6.58 6.27 -26.98
CA LYS A 120 6.33 6.97 -28.25
C LYS A 120 4.88 7.44 -28.40
N LEU A 121 3.92 6.69 -27.85
CA LEU A 121 2.51 7.04 -27.83
C LEU A 121 2.15 8.03 -26.70
N GLY A 122 3.12 8.47 -25.88
CA GLY A 122 2.89 9.34 -24.73
C GLY A 122 2.14 8.66 -23.59
N LYS A 123 2.18 7.32 -23.53
CA LYS A 123 1.51 6.48 -22.52
C LYS A 123 2.53 6.02 -21.48
N PRO A 124 2.53 6.59 -20.26
CA PRO A 124 3.44 6.16 -19.20
C PRO A 124 3.30 4.68 -18.86
N VAL A 125 4.44 4.00 -18.68
CA VAL A 125 4.50 2.62 -18.21
C VAL A 125 5.12 2.59 -16.83
N ILE A 126 4.33 2.14 -15.85
CA ILE A 126 4.76 1.92 -14.48
C ILE A 126 5.21 0.47 -14.33
N VAL A 127 6.39 0.23 -13.78
CA VAL A 127 6.86 -1.12 -13.42
C VAL A 127 6.82 -1.24 -11.90
N ALA A 128 5.94 -2.14 -11.43
CA ALA A 128 5.74 -2.44 -10.03
C ALA A 128 6.10 -3.89 -9.72
N SER A 129 6.35 -4.21 -8.45
CA SER A 129 6.54 -5.59 -8.03
C SER A 129 5.19 -6.27 -7.76
N GLN A 130 5.06 -7.55 -8.14
CA GLN A 130 3.97 -8.39 -7.64
C GLN A 130 4.03 -8.57 -6.10
N PHE A 131 5.21 -8.43 -5.49
CA PHE A 131 5.48 -8.67 -4.07
C PHE A 131 6.05 -7.42 -3.37
N PRO A 132 5.20 -6.45 -2.99
CA PRO A 132 5.67 -5.14 -2.52
C PRO A 132 6.48 -5.18 -1.22
N ALA A 133 6.19 -6.12 -0.31
CA ALA A 133 6.80 -6.20 1.04
C ALA A 133 8.33 -6.39 1.06
N ASN A 134 8.91 -6.91 -0.02
CA ASN A 134 10.35 -7.20 -0.12
C ASN A 134 11.03 -6.54 -1.32
N SER A 135 10.35 -5.59 -1.99
CA SER A 135 10.91 -4.92 -3.16
C SER A 135 11.92 -3.86 -2.73
N THR A 136 13.14 -4.27 -2.40
CA THR A 136 14.32 -3.41 -2.44
C THR A 136 14.60 -3.06 -3.89
N LEU A 137 13.84 -2.11 -4.43
CA LEU A 137 14.10 -1.45 -5.72
C LEU A 137 15.32 -0.49 -5.64
N ALA A 138 16.28 -0.83 -4.77
CA ALA A 138 17.52 -0.11 -4.54
C ALA A 138 18.74 -0.87 -5.09
N SER A 139 18.56 -1.98 -5.83
CA SER A 139 19.70 -2.76 -6.30
C SER A 139 19.81 -2.76 -7.82
N HIS A 140 20.96 -2.24 -8.26
CA HIS A 140 21.73 -2.42 -9.49
C HIS A 140 21.58 -3.77 -10.24
N TYR A 141 20.37 -4.26 -10.52
CA TYR A 141 20.13 -5.43 -11.35
C TYR A 141 19.89 -5.00 -12.80
N ALA A 142 20.68 -5.55 -13.72
CA ALA A 142 20.68 -5.18 -15.14
C ALA A 142 19.29 -5.23 -15.83
N PRO A 143 18.38 -6.20 -15.56
CA PRO A 143 17.08 -6.23 -16.21
C PRO A 143 16.13 -5.09 -15.79
N GLY A 144 16.22 -4.63 -14.54
CA GLY A 144 15.49 -3.44 -14.08
C GLY A 144 16.00 -2.15 -14.76
N MET A 145 17.31 -2.08 -15.02
CA MET A 145 17.91 -0.97 -15.76
C MET A 145 17.42 -0.90 -17.21
N GLU A 146 17.21 -2.03 -17.87
CA GLU A 146 16.72 -2.05 -19.26
C GLU A 146 15.30 -1.50 -19.40
N ALA A 147 14.41 -1.82 -18.45
CA ALA A 147 13.06 -1.25 -18.41
C ALA A 147 13.10 0.28 -18.24
N VAL A 148 13.94 0.76 -17.32
CA VAL A 148 14.13 2.19 -17.08
C VAL A 148 14.76 2.88 -18.30
N GLN A 149 15.75 2.27 -18.94
CA GLN A 149 16.35 2.77 -20.20
C GLN A 149 15.33 2.84 -21.34
N ALA A 150 14.35 1.94 -21.37
CA ALA A 150 13.25 1.99 -22.32
C ALA A 150 12.20 3.06 -22.00
N GLY A 151 12.29 3.72 -20.82
CA GLY A 151 11.43 4.80 -20.37
C GLY A 151 10.33 4.38 -19.38
N ALA A 152 10.46 3.21 -18.74
CA ALA A 152 9.57 2.81 -17.66
C ALA A 152 9.83 3.58 -16.36
N ILE A 153 8.79 3.72 -15.54
CA ILE A 153 8.82 4.40 -14.24
C ILE A 153 8.70 3.34 -13.15
N THR A 154 9.69 3.26 -12.27
CA THR A 154 9.69 2.29 -11.15
C THR A 154 8.94 2.80 -9.93
N THR A 155 8.33 1.91 -9.16
CA THR A 155 7.48 2.30 -8.02
C THR A 155 8.13 2.17 -6.64
N GLY A 156 9.41 1.81 -6.57
CA GLY A 156 10.02 1.41 -5.29
C GLY A 156 9.20 0.28 -4.63
N ASN A 157 9.01 0.39 -3.32
CA ASN A 157 8.24 -0.55 -2.53
C ASN A 157 6.75 -0.20 -2.36
N MET A 158 6.17 0.61 -3.26
CA MET A 158 4.72 0.85 -3.23
C MET A 158 3.94 -0.46 -3.33
N THR A 159 2.85 -0.57 -2.56
CA THR A 159 1.87 -1.64 -2.77
C THR A 159 1.19 -1.47 -4.14
N ASN A 160 0.62 -2.54 -4.69
CA ASN A 160 -0.12 -2.45 -5.95
C ASN A 160 -1.32 -1.48 -5.85
N ALA A 161 -2.00 -1.46 -4.70
CA ALA A 161 -3.08 -0.51 -4.43
C ALA A 161 -2.57 0.94 -4.39
N ALA A 162 -1.44 1.20 -3.72
CA ALA A 162 -0.83 2.53 -3.68
C ALA A 162 -0.35 2.97 -5.07
N THR A 163 0.30 2.07 -5.81
CA THR A 163 0.78 2.32 -7.17
C THR A 163 -0.34 2.76 -8.10
N THR A 164 -1.44 1.99 -8.14
CA THR A 164 -2.56 2.28 -9.03
C THR A 164 -3.30 3.56 -8.63
N ALA A 165 -3.54 3.76 -7.33
CA ALA A 165 -4.18 4.98 -6.82
C ALA A 165 -3.33 6.22 -7.13
N LYS A 166 -2.03 6.18 -6.80
CA LYS A 166 -1.10 7.28 -7.04
C LYS A 166 -0.95 7.55 -8.54
N PHE A 167 -0.80 6.53 -9.37
CA PHE A 167 -0.65 6.71 -10.81
C PHE A 167 -1.87 7.38 -11.43
N ARG A 168 -3.08 6.94 -11.06
CA ARG A 168 -4.33 7.59 -11.49
C ARG A 168 -4.40 9.04 -11.05
N TRP A 169 -4.03 9.32 -9.81
CA TRP A 169 -4.01 10.69 -9.30
C TRP A 169 -2.98 11.57 -10.01
N VAL A 170 -1.73 11.12 -10.09
CA VAL A 170 -0.62 11.81 -10.76
C VAL A 170 -0.97 12.11 -12.21
N LEU A 171 -1.48 11.12 -12.95
CA LEU A 171 -1.83 11.30 -14.36
C LEU A 171 -2.88 12.41 -14.52
N TYR A 172 -3.90 12.46 -13.66
CA TYR A 172 -4.89 13.54 -13.68
C TYR A 172 -4.24 14.90 -13.40
N GLN A 173 -3.40 15.01 -12.37
CA GLN A 173 -2.74 16.29 -12.04
C GLN A 173 -1.90 16.82 -13.20
N VAL A 174 -1.16 15.94 -13.88
CA VAL A 174 -0.34 16.31 -15.03
C VAL A 174 -1.20 16.68 -16.23
N GLU A 175 -2.26 15.93 -16.51
CA GLU A 175 -3.20 16.26 -17.59
C GLU A 175 -3.88 17.61 -17.37
N GLU A 176 -4.24 17.95 -16.14
CA GLU A 176 -4.80 19.26 -15.81
C GLU A 176 -3.78 20.39 -16.02
N LYS A 177 -2.51 20.21 -15.64
CA LYS A 177 -1.45 21.19 -15.92
C LYS A 177 -1.27 21.43 -17.42
N VAL A 178 -1.29 20.34 -18.21
CA VAL A 178 -1.19 20.43 -19.68
C VAL A 178 -2.39 21.16 -20.25
N LYS A 179 -3.62 20.86 -19.80
CA LYS A 179 -4.84 21.56 -20.25
C LYS A 179 -4.83 23.05 -19.93
N LYS A 180 -4.23 23.44 -18.80
CA LYS A 180 -4.08 24.84 -18.39
C LYS A 180 -2.94 25.58 -19.09
N GLY A 181 -2.11 24.87 -19.87
CA GLY A 181 -0.92 25.43 -20.50
C GLY A 181 0.25 25.68 -19.54
N GLU A 182 0.20 25.12 -18.32
CA GLU A 182 1.25 25.23 -17.30
C GLU A 182 2.40 24.23 -17.52
N LEU A 183 2.16 23.21 -18.35
CA LEU A 183 3.13 22.18 -18.71
C LEU A 183 2.99 21.85 -20.20
N SER A 184 4.11 21.74 -20.93
CA SER A 184 4.06 21.30 -22.32
C SER A 184 3.74 19.80 -22.43
N GLY A 185 3.14 19.39 -23.54
CA GLY A 185 2.89 17.96 -23.81
C GLY A 185 4.18 17.12 -23.86
N VAL A 186 5.30 17.72 -24.25
CA VAL A 186 6.63 17.07 -24.32
C VAL A 186 7.17 16.75 -22.93
N GLU A 187 6.88 17.60 -21.94
CA GLU A 187 7.33 17.43 -20.55
C GLU A 187 6.42 16.50 -19.73
N LYS A 188 5.27 16.06 -20.29
CA LYS A 188 4.28 15.23 -19.61
C LYS A 188 4.89 14.02 -18.91
N LEU A 189 5.68 13.22 -19.65
CA LEU A 189 6.28 12.00 -19.09
C LEU A 189 7.31 12.30 -17.99
N ALA A 190 8.12 13.35 -18.17
CA ALA A 190 9.10 13.76 -17.16
C ALA A 190 8.42 14.18 -15.85
N GLU A 191 7.33 14.95 -15.94
CA GLU A 191 6.56 15.37 -14.76
C GLU A 191 5.86 14.18 -14.07
N ILE A 192 5.32 13.23 -14.84
CA ILE A 192 4.73 12.00 -14.28
C ILE A 192 5.80 11.20 -13.53
N THR A 193 6.98 11.00 -14.11
CA THR A 193 8.10 10.34 -13.44
C THR A 193 8.48 11.04 -12.14
N ARG A 194 8.60 12.37 -12.16
CA ARG A 194 8.93 13.17 -10.98
C ARG A 194 7.89 13.00 -9.87
N MET A 195 6.60 13.08 -10.21
CA MET A 195 5.50 12.94 -9.25
C MET A 195 5.35 11.50 -8.73
N MET A 196 5.58 10.49 -9.58
CA MET A 196 5.57 9.09 -9.14
C MET A 196 6.72 8.78 -8.16
N ASN A 197 7.86 9.44 -8.30
CA ASN A 197 9.00 9.30 -7.39
C ASN A 197 8.92 10.17 -6.12
N HIS A 198 7.92 11.06 -6.00
CA HIS A 198 7.72 11.89 -4.81
C HIS A 198 6.88 11.16 -3.75
N VAL A 199 7.29 11.15 -2.48
CA VAL A 199 6.54 10.50 -1.39
C VAL A 199 5.50 11.48 -0.81
N TYR A 200 4.20 11.19 -0.97
CA TYR A 200 3.12 12.06 -0.51
C TYR A 200 2.60 11.72 0.89
N VAL A 201 2.41 10.42 1.16
CA VAL A 201 1.73 9.94 2.38
C VAL A 201 2.53 8.83 3.09
N GLY A 202 3.75 8.57 2.65
CA GLY A 202 4.58 7.45 3.13
C GLY A 202 4.26 6.14 2.40
N GLU A 203 3.75 6.23 1.18
CA GLU A 203 3.38 5.08 0.34
C GLU A 203 4.59 4.27 -0.17
N MET A 204 5.78 4.85 -0.11
CA MET A 204 7.04 4.20 -0.41
C MET A 204 8.18 4.79 0.41
N THR A 205 9.25 4.01 0.57
CA THR A 205 10.52 4.50 1.09
C THR A 205 11.15 5.43 0.05
N PRO A 206 11.65 6.61 0.45
CA PRO A 206 12.40 7.48 -0.45
C PRO A 206 13.57 6.72 -1.09
N LEU A 207 13.74 6.86 -2.40
CA LEU A 207 14.93 6.36 -3.09
C LEU A 207 16.14 7.13 -2.54
N ALA A 208 17.21 6.43 -2.18
CA ALA A 208 18.44 7.08 -1.72
C ALA A 208 18.97 8.00 -2.83
N SER A 209 19.24 9.26 -2.48
CA SER A 209 19.79 10.30 -3.35
C SER A 209 21.25 10.05 -3.69
#